data_AF-A0A7Y5DT75-F1
#
_entry.id   AF-A0A7Y5DT75-F1
#
_cell.length_a   1.000
_cell.length_b   1.000
_cell.length_c   1.000
_cell.angle_alpha   90.00
_cell.angle_beta   90.00
_cell.angle_gamma   90.00
#
_symmetry.space_group_name_H-M   'P 1'
#
loop_
_entity.id
_entity.type
_entity.pdbx_description
1 polymer ?
#
loop_
_entity_poly.entity_id
_entity_poly.type
_entity_poly.pdbx_seq_one_letter_code
_entity_poly.pdbx_strand_id
1 'polypeptide(L)'
;MSKNNARNLTFVFHADPGHAWLGIKRQLLLQYPKAALAISNHSYQRGQTVYLEEDCDADLFLAALRAASERFTVVAKHGNQRSPIRSYDVFALTEVEMTSISRGASA
;
A
#
# COMPACT_ATOMS: atom_id res chain seq x y z
N MET A 1 -32.00 7.72 -10.48
CA MET A 1 -30.72 6.97 -10.48
C MET A 1 -29.58 7.91 -10.16
N SER A 2 -29.06 7.88 -8.93
CA SER A 2 -27.85 8.64 -8.58
C SER A 2 -26.65 8.08 -9.34
N LYS A 3 -25.91 8.94 -10.04
CA LYS A 3 -24.66 8.56 -10.71
C LYS A 3 -23.67 8.12 -9.63
N ASN A 4 -23.47 6.82 -9.46
CA ASN A 4 -22.37 6.29 -8.66
C ASN A 4 -21.07 6.67 -9.37
N ASN A 5 -20.43 7.74 -8.90
CA ASN A 5 -19.14 8.18 -9.42
C ASN A 5 -18.08 7.23 -8.83
N ALA A 6 -17.91 6.06 -9.46
CA ALA A 6 -16.91 5.08 -9.03
C ALA A 6 -15.53 5.75 -9.04
N ARG A 7 -14.91 5.87 -7.87
CA ARG A 7 -13.55 6.40 -7.75
C ARG A 7 -12.59 5.35 -8.28
N ASN A 8 -11.85 5.68 -9.35
CA ASN A 8 -10.75 4.85 -9.80
C ASN A 8 -9.50 5.21 -8.99
N LEU A 9 -9.03 4.29 -8.16
CA LEU A 9 -7.80 4.47 -7.39
C LEU A 9 -6.60 4.46 -8.36
N THR A 10 -5.61 5.32 -8.14
CA THR A 10 -4.39 5.32 -8.95
C THR A 10 -3.19 5.18 -8.05
N PHE A 11 -2.36 4.18 -8.32
CA PHE A 11 -1.13 3.89 -7.59
C PHE A 11 0.08 4.07 -8.48
N VAL A 12 1.19 4.49 -7.88
CA VAL A 12 2.45 4.66 -8.59
C VAL A 12 3.40 3.55 -8.17
N PHE A 13 3.90 2.79 -9.13
CA PHE A 13 4.90 1.76 -8.94
C PHE A 13 6.28 2.34 -9.23
N HIS A 14 7.07 2.55 -8.19
CA HIS A 14 8.40 3.17 -8.26
C HIS A 14 9.45 2.08 -8.39
N ALA A 15 10.10 1.98 -9.54
CA ALA A 15 11.15 0.99 -9.78
C ALA A 15 12.51 1.68 -9.94
N ASP A 16 13.54 1.07 -9.35
CA ASP A 16 14.95 1.32 -9.65
C ASP A 16 15.58 0.07 -10.27
N PRO A 17 16.85 0.09 -10.71
CA PRO A 17 17.46 -1.05 -11.42
C PRO A 17 17.54 -2.36 -10.61
N GLY A 18 17.27 -2.34 -9.31
CA GLY A 18 17.35 -3.54 -8.48
C GLY A 18 16.05 -3.93 -7.79
N HIS A 19 15.06 -3.03 -7.65
CA HIS A 19 13.81 -3.32 -6.94
C HIS A 19 12.73 -2.26 -7.20
N ALA A 20 11.49 -2.55 -6.83
CA ALA A 20 10.39 -1.60 -6.90
C ALA A 20 9.49 -1.56 -5.67
N TRP A 21 8.66 -0.50 -5.60
CA TRP A 21 7.66 -0.32 -4.55
C TRP A 21 6.37 0.33 -5.07
N LEU A 22 5.22 -0.15 -4.60
CA LEU A 22 3.92 0.44 -4.84
C LEU A 22 3.61 1.54 -3.81
N GLY A 23 3.55 2.80 -4.25
CA GLY A 23 3.20 3.95 -3.43
C GLY A 23 1.69 4.06 -3.20
N ILE A 24 1.26 3.96 -1.94
CA ILE A 24 -0.15 4.02 -1.51
C ILE A 24 -0.35 4.98 -0.34
N LYS A 25 -1.57 5.51 -0.18
CA LYS A 25 -1.92 6.31 0.99
C LYS A 25 -2.09 5.41 2.22
N ARG A 26 -1.47 5.78 3.34
CA ARG A 26 -1.54 5.04 4.60
C ARG A 26 -2.99 4.78 5.04
N GLN A 27 -3.84 5.80 4.99
CA GLN A 27 -5.26 5.67 5.34
C GLN A 27 -6.03 4.71 4.44
N LEU A 28 -5.61 4.51 3.20
CA LEU A 28 -6.20 3.50 2.33
C LEU A 28 -5.73 2.11 2.74
N LEU A 29 -4.44 1.90 3.00
CA LEU A 29 -3.91 0.63 3.48
C LEU A 29 -4.64 0.14 4.74
N LEU A 30 -4.90 1.04 5.69
CA LEU A 30 -5.59 0.71 6.95
C LEU A 30 -7.04 0.25 6.77
N GLN A 31 -7.68 0.54 5.63
CA GLN A 31 -9.01 0.01 5.30
C GLN A 31 -8.96 -1.49 4.95
N TYR A 32 -7.76 -2.03 4.70
CA TYR A 32 -7.51 -3.43 4.40
C TYR A 32 -6.67 -4.06 5.53
N PRO A 33 -7.27 -4.29 6.72
CA PRO A 33 -6.54 -4.67 7.94
C PRO A 33 -5.72 -5.94 7.79
N LYS A 34 -6.25 -6.95 7.07
CA LYS A 34 -5.52 -8.19 6.79
C LYS A 34 -4.25 -7.94 5.99
N ALA A 35 -4.29 -7.01 5.04
CA ALA A 35 -3.13 -6.64 4.25
C ALA A 35 -2.15 -5.81 5.08
N ALA A 36 -2.64 -4.79 5.80
CA ALA A 36 -1.82 -3.92 6.64
C ALA A 36 -1.01 -4.69 7.70
N LEU A 37 -1.57 -5.76 8.28
CA LEU A 37 -0.89 -6.61 9.26
C LEU A 37 0.13 -7.58 8.66
N ALA A 38 0.03 -7.88 7.37
CA ALA A 38 0.90 -8.85 6.69
C ALA A 38 2.12 -8.21 6.02
N ILE A 39 2.22 -6.87 6.05
CA ILE A 39 3.29 -6.12 5.39
C ILE A 39 4.64 -6.45 6.04
N SER A 40 5.62 -6.76 5.19
CA SER A 40 6.98 -7.09 5.60
C SER A 40 7.82 -5.86 5.98
N ASN A 41 8.99 -6.11 6.58
CA ASN A 41 9.98 -5.07 6.90
C ASN A 41 10.73 -4.52 5.67
N HIS A 42 10.41 -5.00 4.46
CA HIS A 42 10.97 -4.49 3.20
C HIS A 42 10.10 -3.39 2.57
N SER A 43 8.97 -3.10 3.20
CA SER A 43 8.13 -1.95 2.88
C SER A 43 8.54 -0.73 3.70
N TYR A 44 8.40 0.46 3.10
CA TYR A 44 8.88 1.72 3.69
C TYR A 44 7.77 2.77 3.80
N GLN A 45 8.00 3.84 4.55
CA GLN A 45 7.05 4.93 4.72
C GLN A 45 7.70 6.31 4.68
N ARG A 46 6.96 7.29 4.17
CA ARG A 46 7.31 8.70 4.26
C ARG A 46 6.07 9.56 4.36
N GLY A 47 5.90 10.23 5.51
CA GLY A 47 4.67 10.95 5.84
C GLY A 47 3.47 10.03 5.75
N GLN A 48 2.43 10.43 5.00
CA GLN A 48 1.19 9.66 4.83
C GLN A 48 1.24 8.64 3.67
N THR A 49 2.42 8.34 3.12
CA THR A 49 2.59 7.40 2.01
C THR A 49 3.37 6.18 2.47
N VAL A 50 2.86 5.00 2.11
CA VAL A 50 3.51 3.70 2.33
C VAL A 50 3.97 3.19 0.96
N TYR A 51 5.16 2.63 0.91
CA TYR A 51 5.79 2.08 -0.29
C TYR A 51 5.93 0.58 -0.08
N LEU A 52 5.00 -0.17 -0.66
CA LEU A 52 4.94 -1.63 -0.51
C LEU A 52 5.95 -2.30 -1.43
N GLU A 53 6.77 -3.18 -0.88
CA GLU A 53 7.71 -4.06 -1.59
C GLU A 53 7.02 -4.83 -2.74
N GLU A 54 7.70 -5.00 -3.88
CA GLU A 54 7.08 -5.50 -5.11
C GLU A 54 6.77 -7.00 -5.12
N ASP A 55 7.64 -7.83 -4.55
CA ASP A 55 7.63 -9.29 -4.66
C ASP A 55 6.51 -9.92 -3.82
N CYS A 56 6.14 -9.29 -2.70
CA CYS A 56 5.16 -9.82 -1.76
C CYS A 56 4.08 -8.79 -1.38
N ASP A 57 4.50 -7.64 -0.85
CA ASP A 57 3.60 -6.75 -0.11
C ASP A 57 2.61 -6.03 -1.03
N ALA A 58 3.09 -5.56 -2.19
CA ALA A 58 2.28 -4.89 -3.19
C ALA A 58 1.20 -5.81 -3.75
N ASP A 59 1.57 -7.04 -4.13
CA ASP A 59 0.64 -8.02 -4.68
C ASP A 59 -0.44 -8.44 -3.67
N LEU A 60 -0.06 -8.57 -2.40
CA LEU A 60 -0.99 -8.86 -1.31
C LEU A 60 -2.05 -7.76 -1.19
N PHE A 61 -1.64 -6.48 -1.21
CA PHE A 61 -2.56 -5.36 -1.15
C PHE A 61 -3.46 -5.26 -2.40
N LEU A 62 -2.89 -5.44 -3.59
CA LEU A 62 -3.66 -5.42 -4.85
C LEU A 62 -4.67 -6.57 -4.91
N ALA A 63 -4.34 -7.75 -4.35
CA ALA A 63 -5.28 -8.85 -4.22
C ALA A 63 -6.45 -8.50 -3.30
N ALA A 64 -6.20 -7.81 -2.18
CA ALA A 64 -7.24 -7.34 -1.28
C ALA A 64 -8.19 -6.34 -1.96
N LEU A 65 -7.66 -5.40 -2.76
CA LEU A 65 -8.47 -4.49 -3.58
C LEU A 65 -9.35 -5.22 -4.59
N ARG A 66 -8.77 -6.20 -5.31
CA ARG A 66 -9.53 -7.03 -6.26
C ARG A 66 -10.65 -7.81 -5.57
N ALA A 67 -10.38 -8.38 -4.40
CA ALA A 67 -11.38 -9.10 -3.62
C ALA A 67 -12.53 -8.18 -3.15
N ALA A 68 -12.23 -6.91 -2.87
CA ALA A 68 -13.22 -5.89 -2.55
C ALA A 68 -13.93 -5.30 -3.79
N SER A 69 -13.65 -5.79 -5.01
CA SER A 69 -14.18 -5.24 -6.27
C SER A 69 -13.85 -3.76 -6.51
N GLU A 70 -12.73 -3.28 -5.95
CA GLU A 70 -12.26 -1.92 -6.17
C GLU A 70 -11.68 -1.74 -7.57
N ARG A 71 -11.96 -0.59 -8.18
CA ARG A 71 -11.37 -0.21 -9.47
C ARG A 71 -10.09 0.57 -9.21
N PHE A 72 -8.99 0.08 -9.78
CA PHE A 72 -7.71 0.76 -9.67
C PHE A 72 -6.88 0.66 -10.95
N THR A 73 -5.89 1.53 -11.03
CA THR A 73 -4.86 1.54 -12.07
C THR A 73 -3.50 1.69 -11.41
N VAL A 74 -2.51 0.95 -11.92
CA VAL A 74 -1.11 1.07 -11.49
C VAL A 74 -0.32 1.70 -12.62
N VAL A 75 0.41 2.77 -12.32
CA VAL A 75 1.30 3.44 -13.27
C VAL A 75 2.74 3.24 -12.85
N ALA A 76 3.57 2.72 -13.75
CA ALA A 76 4.98 2.48 -13.45
C ALA A 76 5.83 3.74 -13.70
N LYS A 77 6.75 4.01 -12.78
CA LYS A 77 7.80 5.02 -12.89
C LYS A 77 9.14 4.36 -12.64
N HIS A 78 9.92 4.23 -13.70
CA HIS A 78 11.26 3.65 -13.65
C HIS A 78 12.29 4.75 -13.59
N GLY A 79 13.22 4.65 -12.63
CA GLY A 79 14.42 5.47 -12.55
C GLY A 79 15.65 4.63 -12.83
N ASN A 80 16.64 5.22 -13.50
CA ASN A 80 17.94 4.56 -13.71
C ASN A 80 18.89 4.72 -12.52
N GLN A 81 18.44 5.38 -11.45
CA GLN A 81 19.18 5.65 -10.24
C GLN A 81 18.54 4.92 -9.07
N ARG A 82 19.34 4.62 -8.05
CA ARG A 82 18.87 4.04 -6.79
C ARG A 82 17.75 4.89 -6.21
N SER A 83 16.62 4.25 -5.90
CA SER A 83 15.46 4.95 -5.37
C SER A 83 15.74 5.47 -3.95
N PRO A 84 15.34 6.72 -3.61
CA PRO A 84 15.45 7.23 -2.24
C PRO A 84 14.54 6.46 -1.27
N ILE A 85 13.56 5.70 -1.75
CA ILE A 85 12.65 4.87 -0.94
C ILE A 85 13.43 3.87 -0.07
N ARG A 86 14.56 3.36 -0.58
CA ARG A 86 15.44 2.43 0.15
C ARG A 86 16.05 3.01 1.43
N SER A 87 15.97 4.33 1.63
CA SER A 87 16.50 5.03 2.81
C SER A 87 15.40 5.63 3.68
N TYR A 88 14.13 5.36 3.38
CA TYR A 88 13.02 5.79 4.22
C TYR A 88 12.89 4.87 5.44
N ASP A 89 12.12 5.33 6.42
CA ASP A 89 11.80 4.53 7.59
C ASP A 89 11.02 3.28 7.15
N VAL A 90 11.33 2.15 7.77
CA VAL A 90 10.56 0.92 7.56
C VAL A 90 9.11 1.17 7.97
N PHE A 91 8.17 0.65 7.19
CA PHE A 91 6.76 0.75 7.52
C PHE A 91 6.48 0.02 8.83
N ALA A 92 5.82 0.71 9.76
CA ALA A 92 5.32 0.12 10.98
C ALA A 92 3.94 0.70 11.31
N LEU A 93 3.04 -0.15 11.79
CA LEU A 93 1.79 0.31 12.39
C LEU A 93 2.07 0.95 13.74
N THR A 94 1.42 2.07 14.01
CA THR A 94 1.41 2.64 15.36
C THR A 94 0.57 1.77 16.29
N GLU A 95 0.81 1.90 17.59
CA GLU A 95 0.01 1.22 18.61
C GLU A 95 -1.49 1.49 18.46
N VAL A 96 -1.85 2.73 18.11
CA VAL A 96 -3.24 3.16 17.88
C VAL A 96 -3.87 2.45 16.69
N GLU A 97 -3.15 2.35 15.57
CA GLU A 97 -3.63 1.68 14.36
C GLU A 97 -3.74 0.17 14.56
N MET A 98 -2.75 -0.44 15.20
CA MET A 98 -2.76 -1.86 15.53
C MET A 98 -3.94 -2.21 16.45
N THR A 99 -4.18 -1.40 17.48
CA THR A 99 -5.34 -1.56 18.37
C THR A 99 -6.66 -1.39 17.62
N SER A 100 -6.75 -0.42 16.72
CA SER A 100 -7.96 -0.16 15.94
C SER A 100 -8.30 -1.32 15.01
N ILE A 101 -7.28 -1.92 14.37
CA ILE A 101 -7.44 -3.09 13.51
C ILE A 101 -7.93 -4.31 14.31
N SER A 102 -7.31 -4.58 15.47
CA SER A 102 -7.66 -5.73 16.31
C SER A 102 -9.09 -5.69 16.84
N ARG A 103 -9.61 -4.50 17.17
CA ARG A 103 -10.99 -4.33 17.67
C ARG A 103 -12.05 -4.49 16.59
N GLY A 104 -11.73 -4.17 15.32
CA GLY A 104 -12.65 -4.31 14.20
C GLY A 104 -12.85 -5.75 13.70
N ALA A 105 -11.98 -6.69 14.10
CA ALA A 105 -12.02 -8.08 13.67
C ALA A 105 -12.91 -9.00 14.55
N SER A 106 -13.50 -8.47 15.63
CA SER A 106 -14.36 -9.23 16.57
C SER A 106 -15.88 -9.02 16.35
N ALA A 107 -16.30 -8.60 15.16
CA ALA A 107 -17.72 -8.40 14.81
C ALA A 107 -18.16 -9.35 13.70
#